data_AF-A0A7R9MLA3-F1
#
_entry.id   AF-A0A7R9MLA3-F1
#
_cell.length_a   1.000
_cell.length_b   1.000
_cell.length_c   1.000
_cell.angle_alpha   90.00
_cell.angle_beta   90.00
_cell.angle_gamma   90.00
#
_symmetry.space_group_name_H-M   'P 1'
#
loop_
_entity.id
_entity.type
_entity.pdbx_description
1 polymer ?
#
loop_
_entity_poly.entity_id
_entity_poly.type
_entity_poly.pdbx_seq_one_letter_code
_entity_poly.pdbx_strand_id
1 'polypeptide(L)'
;MNAISITLQMKRFKCGSVQEESVSPPNPYNIYDDCGANSAYIRLYNRYYAKKLNKKPIRERSNDNYNCPHDGYEDYLNLPQVRKALHVRTEDTHKWSDCGGEYEGTITGQRKVINELLNTYKIGKIVIFNGNFDTVCDFIDNQRFVDSLGLTKVSPYSSWTTPDGSVAGFVQHYEKNLSFVLVRGAGHMVPHDKPEPALQLLKNIVGITQF
;
A
#
# COMPACT_ATOMS: atom_id res chain seq x y z
N MET A 1 -48.66 18.94 -31.76
CA MET A 1 -47.44 19.04 -30.93
C MET A 1 -46.86 17.64 -30.84
N ASN A 2 -45.83 17.35 -31.62
CA ASN A 2 -45.20 16.03 -31.69
C ASN A 2 -44.14 15.92 -30.59
N ALA A 3 -44.29 14.96 -29.70
CA ALA A 3 -43.28 14.63 -28.70
C ALA A 3 -42.12 13.88 -29.37
N ILE A 4 -40.92 14.46 -29.28
CA ILE A 4 -39.67 13.83 -29.70
C ILE A 4 -39.26 12.90 -28.55
N SER A 5 -39.39 11.58 -28.76
CA SER A 5 -38.83 10.57 -27.85
C SER A 5 -37.37 10.33 -28.22
N ILE A 6 -36.45 10.79 -27.37
CA ILE A 6 -35.02 10.48 -27.51
C ILE A 6 -34.78 9.14 -26.82
N THR A 7 -34.79 8.06 -27.60
CA THR A 7 -34.34 6.74 -27.16
C THR A 7 -32.81 6.75 -27.05
N LEU A 8 -32.28 6.95 -25.84
CA LEU A 8 -30.88 6.66 -25.52
C LEU A 8 -30.65 5.16 -25.71
N GLN A 9 -30.07 4.76 -26.84
CA GLN A 9 -29.51 3.43 -26.98
C GLN A 9 -28.33 3.31 -26.01
N MET A 10 -28.57 2.69 -24.85
CA MET A 10 -27.51 2.05 -24.10
C MET A 10 -26.88 0.98 -24.99
N LYS A 11 -25.80 1.33 -25.68
CA LYS A 11 -24.88 0.32 -26.21
C LYS A 11 -24.42 -0.48 -25.01
N ARG A 12 -24.94 -1.71 -24.88
CA ARG A 12 -24.33 -2.73 -24.04
C ARG A 12 -22.90 -2.86 -24.51
N PHE A 13 -21.95 -2.32 -23.75
CA PHE A 13 -20.57 -2.75 -23.86
C PHE A 13 -20.58 -4.23 -23.52
N LYS A 14 -20.46 -5.08 -24.55
CA LYS A 14 -20.00 -6.44 -24.32
C LYS A 14 -18.61 -6.29 -23.72
N CYS A 15 -18.42 -6.68 -22.46
CA CYS A 15 -17.08 -7.06 -22.01
C CYS A 15 -16.59 -8.03 -23.09
N GLY A 16 -15.52 -7.66 -23.79
CA GLY A 16 -14.84 -8.58 -24.68
C GLY A 16 -14.63 -9.87 -23.90
N SER A 17 -14.91 -11.00 -24.54
CA SER A 17 -14.50 -12.29 -24.02
C SER A 17 -13.00 -12.20 -23.76
N VAL A 18 -12.63 -11.98 -22.51
CA VAL A 18 -11.27 -12.24 -22.05
C VAL A 18 -11.13 -13.72 -22.36
N GLN A 19 -10.27 -14.04 -23.34
CA GLN A 19 -9.85 -15.43 -23.52
C GLN A 19 -9.50 -15.94 -22.14
N GLU A 20 -9.83 -17.18 -21.86
CA GLU A 20 -9.60 -17.84 -20.57
C GLU A 20 -8.10 -18.09 -20.33
N GLU A 21 -7.27 -17.11 -20.66
CA GLU A 21 -5.88 -16.97 -20.30
C GLU A 21 -5.85 -16.67 -18.81
N SER A 22 -5.23 -17.59 -18.07
CA SER A 22 -4.73 -17.43 -16.72
C SER A 22 -4.48 -15.96 -16.31
N VAL A 23 -5.42 -15.35 -15.57
CA VAL A 23 -5.21 -14.04 -14.93
C VAL A 23 -4.48 -14.28 -13.62
N SER A 24 -3.18 -13.97 -13.55
CA SER A 24 -2.49 -13.88 -12.27
C SER A 24 -3.23 -12.86 -11.41
N PRO A 25 -3.54 -13.15 -10.14
CA PRO A 25 -4.14 -12.15 -9.28
C PRO A 25 -3.22 -10.93 -9.21
N PRO A 26 -3.79 -9.71 -9.21
CA PRO A 26 -3.00 -8.49 -9.11
C PRO A 26 -2.16 -8.52 -7.83
N ASN A 27 -0.99 -7.86 -7.84
CA ASN A 27 -0.15 -7.70 -6.67
C ASN A 27 -0.98 -7.06 -5.54
N PRO A 28 -1.18 -7.73 -4.38
CA PRO A 28 -2.03 -7.20 -3.33
C PRO A 28 -1.42 -5.97 -2.65
N TYR A 29 -0.10 -5.82 -2.70
CA TYR A 29 0.60 -4.66 -2.16
C TYR A 29 0.51 -3.45 -3.11
N ASN A 30 0.27 -3.65 -4.40
CA ASN A 30 0.00 -2.58 -5.37
C ASN A 30 -0.69 -3.17 -6.60
N ILE A 31 -2.00 -3.00 -6.74
CA ILE A 31 -2.78 -3.67 -7.80
C ILE A 31 -2.42 -3.27 -9.24
N TYR A 32 -1.59 -2.24 -9.43
CA TYR A 32 -1.09 -1.78 -10.72
C TYR A 32 0.40 -2.09 -10.92
N ASP A 33 1.04 -2.76 -9.96
CA ASP A 33 2.42 -3.19 -10.10
C ASP A 33 2.51 -4.54 -10.80
N ASP A 34 3.34 -4.58 -11.84
CA ASP A 34 3.67 -5.80 -12.58
C ASP A 34 4.58 -6.72 -11.73
N CYS A 35 5.25 -6.15 -10.72
CA CYS A 35 6.14 -6.84 -9.79
C CYS A 35 5.42 -7.35 -8.53
N GLY A 36 4.61 -8.39 -8.66
CA GLY A 36 4.03 -9.09 -7.50
C GLY A 36 4.02 -10.60 -7.58
N ALA A 37 4.17 -11.15 -8.78
CA ALA A 37 4.07 -12.58 -9.06
C ALA A 37 4.87 -13.44 -8.06
N ASN A 38 6.14 -13.12 -7.82
CA ASN A 38 7.03 -14.00 -7.07
C ASN A 38 6.97 -13.92 -5.53
N SER A 39 6.00 -13.23 -4.92
CA SER A 39 5.88 -13.25 -3.46
C SER A 39 5.40 -14.63 -2.95
N ALA A 40 5.93 -15.09 -1.82
CA ALA A 40 5.48 -16.34 -1.19
C ALA A 40 3.96 -16.32 -0.91
N TYR A 41 3.43 -15.14 -0.59
CA TYR A 41 2.01 -14.87 -0.44
C TYR A 41 1.23 -15.13 -1.72
N ILE A 42 1.65 -14.58 -2.86
CA ILE A 42 0.96 -14.80 -4.15
C ILE A 42 0.99 -16.26 -4.56
N ARG A 43 2.09 -16.99 -4.34
CA ARG A 43 2.14 -18.45 -4.60
C ARG A 43 1.16 -19.26 -3.75
N LEU A 44 0.95 -18.87 -2.49
CA LEU A 44 0.00 -19.51 -1.59
C LEU A 44 -1.44 -19.16 -1.97
N TYR A 45 -1.69 -17.88 -2.26
CA TYR A 45 -2.99 -17.36 -2.72
C TYR A 45 -3.40 -18.01 -4.05
N ASN A 46 -2.48 -18.10 -5.02
CA ASN A 46 -2.67 -18.79 -6.30
C ASN A 46 -3.04 -20.26 -6.10
N ARG A 47 -2.35 -20.98 -5.20
CA ARG A 47 -2.68 -22.37 -4.87
C ARG A 47 -4.08 -22.50 -4.25
N TYR A 48 -4.43 -21.60 -3.33
CA TYR A 48 -5.74 -21.61 -2.67
C TYR A 48 -6.87 -21.37 -3.68
N TYR A 49 -6.79 -20.34 -4.51
CA TYR A 49 -7.82 -20.02 -5.49
C TYR A 49 -7.87 -21.00 -6.67
N ALA A 50 -6.74 -21.51 -7.12
CA ALA A 50 -6.69 -22.61 -8.10
C ALA A 50 -7.49 -23.83 -7.61
N LYS A 51 -7.29 -24.21 -6.34
CA LYS A 51 -8.05 -25.30 -5.70
C LYS A 51 -9.54 -24.96 -5.59
N LYS A 52 -9.88 -23.74 -5.17
CA LYS A 52 -11.29 -23.29 -5.01
C LYS A 52 -12.05 -23.22 -6.33
N LEU A 53 -11.39 -22.82 -7.41
CA LEU A 53 -11.99 -22.64 -8.74
C LEU A 53 -11.85 -23.87 -9.65
N ASN A 54 -11.25 -24.96 -9.16
CA ASN A 54 -10.91 -26.15 -9.95
C ASN A 54 -10.10 -25.83 -11.22
N LYS A 55 -9.19 -24.85 -11.14
CA LYS A 55 -8.29 -24.43 -12.22
C LYS A 55 -6.86 -24.81 -11.87
N LYS A 56 -5.99 -24.99 -12.86
CA LYS A 56 -4.56 -25.17 -12.61
C LYS A 56 -3.98 -23.88 -12.03
N PRO A 57 -3.11 -23.95 -11.00
CA PRO A 57 -2.38 -22.77 -10.55
C PRO A 57 -1.54 -22.24 -11.71
N ILE A 58 -1.57 -20.93 -11.88
CA ILE A 58 -0.81 -20.26 -12.93
C ILE A 58 0.66 -20.47 -12.60
N ARG A 59 1.41 -21.08 -13.51
CA ARG A 59 2.87 -20.92 -13.54
C ARG A 59 3.07 -19.49 -13.98
N GLU A 60 3.47 -18.64 -13.06
CA GLU A 60 3.88 -17.28 -13.41
C GLU A 60 4.87 -17.40 -14.56
N ARG A 61 4.51 -16.81 -15.71
CA ARG A 61 5.54 -16.31 -16.60
C ARG A 61 6.20 -15.21 -15.78
N SER A 62 7.29 -15.52 -15.11
CA SER A 62 8.36 -14.55 -15.06
C SER A 62 8.57 -14.17 -16.53
N ASN A 63 8.12 -12.98 -16.92
CA ASN A 63 8.84 -12.35 -18.00
C ASN A 63 10.22 -12.17 -17.40
N ASP A 64 11.14 -13.10 -17.70
CA ASP A 64 12.54 -13.13 -17.25
C ASP A 64 13.33 -11.85 -17.64
N ASN A 65 12.65 -10.85 -18.21
CA ASN A 65 13.16 -9.54 -18.59
C ASN A 65 12.65 -8.37 -17.73
N TYR A 66 11.77 -8.60 -16.74
CA TYR A 66 11.36 -7.56 -15.78
C TYR A 66 12.08 -7.81 -14.45
N ASN A 67 13.20 -7.12 -14.23
CA ASN A 67 13.90 -7.14 -12.94
C ASN A 67 13.01 -6.49 -11.89
N CYS A 68 12.36 -7.29 -11.06
CA CYS A 68 11.63 -6.76 -9.94
C CYS A 68 12.61 -6.23 -8.89
N PRO A 69 12.45 -5.00 -8.39
CA PRO A 69 13.42 -4.38 -7.48
C PRO A 69 13.68 -5.20 -6.22
N HIS A 70 12.71 -6.03 -5.81
CA HIS A 70 12.78 -6.88 -4.61
C HIS A 70 13.83 -7.99 -4.64
N ASP A 71 14.40 -8.31 -5.81
CA ASP A 71 15.17 -9.54 -5.96
C ASP A 71 16.67 -9.39 -5.62
N GLY A 72 17.15 -8.17 -5.35
CA GLY A 72 18.60 -7.92 -5.18
C GLY A 72 19.07 -7.61 -3.75
N TYR A 73 18.17 -7.24 -2.84
CA TYR A 73 18.58 -6.75 -1.51
C TYR A 73 19.15 -7.87 -0.64
N GLU A 74 18.52 -9.05 -0.66
CA GLU A 74 19.00 -10.21 0.08
C GLU A 74 20.40 -10.63 -0.37
N ASP A 75 20.63 -10.69 -1.69
CA ASP A 75 21.94 -11.02 -2.24
C ASP A 75 22.98 -9.97 -1.84
N TYR A 76 22.66 -8.67 -2.00
CA TYR A 76 23.58 -7.58 -1.65
C TYR A 76 23.93 -7.56 -0.17
N LEU A 77 22.94 -7.66 0.73
CA LEU A 77 23.15 -7.60 2.18
C LEU A 77 23.87 -8.84 2.72
N ASN A 78 23.85 -9.95 1.99
CA ASN A 78 24.60 -11.16 2.34
C ASN A 78 26.04 -11.19 1.79
N LEU A 79 26.47 -10.23 0.96
CA LEU A 79 27.85 -10.15 0.48
C LEU A 79 28.84 -9.96 1.67
N PRO A 80 29.95 -10.72 1.73
CA PRO A 80 30.90 -10.65 2.85
C PRO A 80 31.44 -9.23 3.09
N GLN A 81 31.72 -8.49 2.02
CA GLN A 81 32.20 -7.11 2.10
C GLN A 81 31.13 -6.14 2.62
N VAL A 82 29.85 -6.35 2.29
CA VAL A 82 28.74 -5.51 2.78
C VAL A 82 28.48 -5.80 4.25
N ARG A 83 28.44 -7.09 4.65
CA ARG A 83 28.36 -7.51 6.05
C ARG A 83 29.49 -6.91 6.88
N LYS A 84 30.73 -6.95 6.38
CA LYS A 84 31.89 -6.34 7.03
C LYS A 84 31.74 -4.82 7.16
N ALA A 85 31.30 -4.13 6.11
CA ALA A 85 31.12 -2.67 6.11
C ALA A 85 30.00 -2.21 7.05
N LEU A 86 28.96 -3.04 7.24
CA LEU A 86 27.89 -2.81 8.22
C LEU A 86 28.24 -3.31 9.63
N HIS A 87 29.47 -3.77 9.84
CA HIS A 87 29.96 -4.31 11.12
C HIS A 87 29.13 -5.49 11.66
N VAL A 88 28.59 -6.33 10.77
CA VAL A 88 27.97 -7.60 11.17
C VAL A 88 29.06 -8.48 11.80
N ARG A 89 28.77 -9.05 12.96
CA ARG A 89 29.70 -9.87 13.75
C ARG A 89 30.23 -11.03 12.90
N THR A 90 31.52 -11.27 12.94
CA THR A 90 32.18 -12.31 12.11
C THR A 90 31.72 -13.72 12.45
N GLU A 91 31.31 -13.93 13.69
CA GLU A 91 30.75 -15.17 14.21
C GLU A 91 29.26 -15.38 13.85
N ASP A 92 28.57 -14.34 13.36
CA ASP A 92 27.18 -14.45 12.95
C ASP A 92 27.10 -15.12 11.57
N THR A 93 26.62 -16.36 11.56
CA THR A 93 26.45 -17.18 10.36
C THR A 93 25.05 -17.06 9.75
N HIS A 94 24.13 -16.28 10.35
CA HIS A 94 22.78 -16.13 9.82
C HIS A 94 22.81 -15.33 8.52
N LYS A 95 22.10 -15.86 7.52
CA LYS A 95 21.80 -15.10 6.30
C LYS A 95 20.75 -14.06 6.63
N TRP A 96 20.96 -12.86 6.11
CA TRP A 96 19.96 -11.81 6.13
C TRP A 96 18.80 -12.21 5.22
N SER A 97 17.58 -11.97 5.68
CA SER A 97 16.34 -12.06 4.90
C SER A 97 15.46 -10.88 5.25
N ASP A 98 14.59 -10.48 4.32
CA ASP A 98 13.73 -9.29 4.49
C ASP A 98 12.78 -9.44 5.69
N CYS A 99 12.28 -10.67 5.90
CA CYS A 99 11.51 -11.05 7.07
C CYS A 99 12.20 -12.20 7.81
N GLY A 100 12.33 -12.09 9.13
CA GLY A 100 12.51 -13.27 10.00
C GLY A 100 11.21 -14.10 9.98
N GLY A 101 11.30 -15.41 10.26
CA GLY A 101 10.16 -16.33 10.21
C GLY A 101 8.95 -15.95 11.10
N GLU A 102 7.95 -16.84 11.16
CA GLU A 102 6.61 -16.58 11.72
C GLU A 102 6.63 -15.80 13.04
N TYR A 103 6.13 -14.56 12.99
CA TYR A 103 5.82 -13.78 14.17
C TYR A 103 4.55 -14.34 14.81
N GLU A 104 4.69 -15.11 15.89
CA GLU A 104 3.58 -15.60 16.73
C GLU A 104 3.09 -14.53 17.73
N GLY A 105 3.07 -13.25 17.34
CA GLY A 105 2.54 -12.21 18.20
C GLY A 105 1.02 -12.09 18.07
N THR A 106 0.35 -11.90 19.21
CA THR A 106 -1.07 -11.54 19.21
C THR A 106 -1.20 -10.13 18.63
N ILE A 107 -1.88 -9.99 17.49
CA ILE A 107 -2.24 -8.67 16.95
C ILE A 107 -3.24 -8.04 17.93
N THR A 108 -2.75 -7.21 18.85
CA THR A 108 -3.61 -6.35 19.67
C THR A 108 -4.11 -5.20 18.81
N GLY A 109 -5.41 -4.93 18.84
CA GLY A 109 -5.99 -3.82 18.07
C GLY A 109 -5.34 -2.47 18.41
N GLN A 110 -5.02 -1.68 17.39
CA GLN A 110 -4.27 -0.42 17.52
C GLN A 110 -5.04 0.71 18.22
N ARG A 111 -6.36 0.57 18.40
CA ARG A 111 -7.22 1.58 19.02
C ARG A 111 -6.73 2.04 20.39
N LYS A 112 -6.32 1.09 21.24
CA LYS A 112 -5.84 1.41 22.60
C LYS A 112 -4.63 2.34 22.53
N VAL A 113 -3.64 1.99 21.71
CA VAL A 113 -2.41 2.77 21.53
C VAL A 113 -2.73 4.17 20.99
N ILE A 114 -3.54 4.27 19.93
CA ILE A 114 -3.92 5.58 19.38
C ILE A 114 -4.67 6.43 20.41
N ASN A 115 -5.58 5.83 21.20
CA ASN A 115 -6.27 6.55 22.26
C ASN A 115 -5.33 7.02 23.38
N GLU A 116 -4.34 6.22 23.77
CA GLU A 116 -3.33 6.62 24.75
C GLU A 116 -2.48 7.78 24.22
N LEU A 117 -2.04 7.70 22.97
CA LEU A 117 -1.28 8.75 22.30
C LEU A 117 -2.05 10.08 22.22
N LEU A 118 -3.33 10.03 21.84
CA LEU A 118 -4.18 11.21 21.69
C LEU A 118 -4.60 11.81 23.03
N ASN A 119 -4.99 10.98 24.01
CA ASN A 119 -5.66 11.45 25.22
C ASN A 119 -4.73 11.54 26.44
N THR A 120 -3.79 10.60 26.56
CA THR A 120 -2.90 10.48 27.72
C THR A 120 -1.61 11.24 27.49
N TYR A 121 -0.88 10.90 26.42
CA TYR A 121 0.41 11.51 26.11
C TYR A 121 0.30 12.84 25.39
N LYS A 122 -0.84 13.10 24.73
CA LYS A 122 -1.12 14.33 23.97
C LYS A 122 0.02 14.67 22.99
N ILE A 123 0.51 13.65 22.27
CA ILE A 123 1.60 13.89 21.32
C ILE A 123 1.17 14.88 20.24
N GLY A 124 2.12 15.75 19.88
CA GLY A 124 1.84 16.98 19.14
C GLY A 124 1.12 16.77 17.82
N LYS A 125 1.60 15.89 16.94
CA LYS A 125 1.05 15.65 15.60
C LYS A 125 1.05 14.15 15.30
N ILE A 126 -0.09 13.62 14.86
CA ILE A 126 -0.22 12.23 14.43
C ILE A 126 -0.72 12.22 12.98
N VAL A 127 -0.04 11.45 12.12
CA VAL A 127 -0.44 11.25 10.74
C VAL A 127 -0.54 9.76 10.46
N ILE A 128 -1.70 9.33 9.99
CA ILE A 128 -1.93 7.99 9.46
C ILE A 128 -2.05 8.15 7.94
N PHE A 129 -1.27 7.40 7.17
CA PHE A 129 -1.27 7.52 5.72
C PHE A 129 -1.30 6.16 5.01
N ASN A 130 -1.95 6.12 3.85
CA ASN A 130 -2.09 4.90 3.04
C ASN A 130 -1.97 5.22 1.55
N GLY A 131 -1.43 4.28 0.79
CA GLY A 131 -1.55 4.27 -0.67
C GLY A 131 -2.90 3.70 -1.11
N ASN A 132 -3.53 4.28 -2.13
CA ASN A 132 -4.86 3.86 -2.59
C ASN A 132 -4.87 2.60 -3.46
N PHE A 133 -3.70 2.06 -3.84
CA PHE A 133 -3.55 0.82 -4.59
C PHE A 133 -3.17 -0.38 -3.72
N ASP A 134 -3.03 -0.17 -2.41
CA ASP A 134 -2.83 -1.23 -1.43
C ASP A 134 -4.15 -1.95 -1.12
N THR A 135 -4.14 -3.28 -1.14
CA THR A 135 -5.28 -4.12 -0.73
C THR A 135 -4.99 -4.97 0.51
N VAL A 136 -3.76 -4.97 1.00
CA VAL A 136 -3.38 -5.63 2.25
C VAL A 136 -3.78 -4.77 3.44
N CYS A 137 -3.53 -3.47 3.36
CA CYS A 137 -3.91 -2.47 4.37
C CYS A 137 -4.58 -1.28 3.69
N ASP A 138 -5.75 -1.53 3.09
CA ASP A 138 -6.40 -0.56 2.23
C ASP A 138 -6.77 0.74 2.95
N PHE A 139 -6.82 1.83 2.19
CA PHE A 139 -7.09 3.15 2.73
C PHE A 139 -8.52 3.33 3.24
N ILE A 140 -9.49 2.55 2.76
CA ILE A 140 -10.90 2.71 3.14
C ILE A 140 -11.08 2.20 4.57
N ASP A 141 -10.54 1.02 4.87
CA ASP A 141 -10.63 0.44 6.21
C ASP A 141 -9.82 1.24 7.23
N ASN A 142 -8.65 1.75 6.84
CA ASN A 142 -7.87 2.65 7.69
C ASN A 142 -8.56 4.00 7.92
N GLN A 143 -9.21 4.59 6.90
CA GLN A 143 -9.99 5.81 7.06
C GLN A 143 -11.20 5.59 7.98
N ARG A 144 -11.89 4.46 7.85
CA ARG A 144 -12.99 4.06 8.75
C ARG A 144 -12.51 3.86 10.18
N PHE A 145 -11.33 3.28 10.36
CA PHE A 145 -10.72 3.17 11.68
C PHE A 145 -10.53 4.56 12.31
N VAL A 146 -9.95 5.53 11.58
CA VAL A 146 -9.79 6.90 12.07
C VAL A 146 -11.13 7.57 12.38
N ASP A 147 -12.11 7.45 11.48
CA ASP A 147 -13.46 8.00 11.69
C ASP A 147 -14.12 7.39 12.95
N SER A 148 -13.90 6.11 13.20
CA SER A 148 -14.43 5.40 14.38
C SER A 148 -13.77 5.79 15.70
N LEU A 149 -12.76 6.67 15.70
CA LEU A 149 -12.22 7.27 16.93
C LEU A 149 -13.17 8.33 17.51
N GLY A 150 -14.18 8.76 16.75
CA GLY A 150 -15.18 9.73 17.21
C GLY A 150 -14.64 11.17 17.33
N LEU A 151 -13.53 11.47 16.66
CA LEU A 151 -12.94 12.81 16.63
C LEU A 151 -13.68 13.71 15.64
N THR A 152 -13.84 14.98 16.00
CA THR A 152 -14.43 15.98 15.10
C THR A 152 -13.50 16.29 13.93
N LYS A 153 -14.04 16.31 12.70
CA LYS A 153 -13.34 16.78 11.49
C LYS A 153 -13.23 18.30 11.54
N VAL A 154 -12.01 18.84 11.49
CA VAL A 154 -11.75 20.28 11.67
C VAL A 154 -11.51 21.04 10.36
N SER A 155 -11.46 20.31 9.24
CA SER A 155 -11.37 20.88 7.89
C SER A 155 -12.24 20.10 6.92
N PRO A 156 -12.61 20.67 5.76
CA PRO A 156 -13.07 19.88 4.63
C PRO A 156 -12.00 18.87 4.19
N TYR A 157 -12.45 17.76 3.61
CA TYR A 157 -11.56 16.84 2.90
C TYR A 157 -10.99 17.56 1.67
N SER A 158 -9.66 17.60 1.55
CA SER A 158 -8.99 18.42 0.55
C SER A 158 -7.82 17.68 -0.10
N SER A 159 -7.44 18.10 -1.30
CA SER A 159 -6.24 17.59 -1.95
C SER A 159 -4.99 18.26 -1.38
N TRP A 160 -3.91 17.50 -1.26
CA TRP A 160 -2.57 18.05 -1.00
C TRP A 160 -1.68 17.87 -2.23
N THR A 161 -0.66 18.71 -2.36
CA THR A 161 0.17 18.79 -3.57
C THR A 161 1.66 18.63 -3.28
N THR A 162 2.40 18.20 -4.30
CA THR A 162 3.85 18.32 -4.37
C THR A 162 4.25 19.74 -4.77
N PRO A 163 5.53 20.15 -4.58
CA PRO A 163 5.99 21.51 -4.90
C PRO A 163 5.79 21.94 -6.35
N ASP A 164 5.67 20.99 -7.29
CA ASP A 164 5.35 21.21 -8.70
C ASP A 164 3.86 21.52 -8.96
N GLY A 165 3.02 21.49 -7.93
CA GLY A 165 1.57 21.70 -8.01
C GLY A 165 0.77 20.45 -8.36
N SER A 166 1.42 19.29 -8.54
CA SER A 166 0.73 18.04 -8.83
C SER A 166 -0.05 17.54 -7.60
N VAL A 167 -1.27 17.05 -7.82
CA VAL A 167 -2.10 16.46 -6.75
C VAL A 167 -1.50 15.13 -6.32
N ALA A 168 -0.92 15.12 -5.13
CA ALA A 168 -0.24 13.97 -4.53
C ALA A 168 -1.21 13.05 -3.75
N GLY A 169 -2.39 13.57 -3.40
CA GLY A 169 -3.44 12.80 -2.76
C GLY A 169 -4.43 13.68 -2.02
N PHE A 170 -4.98 13.16 -0.93
CA PHE A 170 -6.01 13.85 -0.16
C PHE A 170 -5.75 13.74 1.35
N VAL A 171 -6.26 14.71 2.10
CA VAL A 171 -6.08 14.80 3.55
C VAL A 171 -7.39 15.17 4.25
N GLN A 172 -7.64 14.53 5.38
CA GLN A 172 -8.67 14.90 6.35
C GLN A 172 -8.01 15.24 7.69
N HIS A 173 -8.24 16.45 8.18
CA HIS A 173 -7.81 16.85 9.51
C HIS A 173 -8.91 16.60 10.55
N TYR A 174 -8.49 16.12 11.72
CA TYR A 174 -9.33 15.89 12.88
C TYR A 174 -8.79 16.72 14.07
N GLU A 175 -9.61 16.89 15.10
CA GLU A 175 -9.16 17.44 16.37
C GLU A 175 -7.99 16.62 16.96
N LYS A 176 -7.33 17.16 17.99
CA LYS A 176 -6.13 16.57 18.60
C LYS A 176 -4.97 16.37 17.61
N ASN A 177 -4.93 17.18 16.55
CA ASN A 177 -3.88 17.22 15.54
C ASN A 177 -3.59 15.85 14.88
N LEU A 178 -4.66 15.05 14.70
CA LEU A 178 -4.64 13.83 13.92
C LEU A 178 -5.01 14.14 12.47
N SER A 179 -4.28 13.59 11.52
CA SER A 179 -4.62 13.67 10.10
C SER A 179 -4.60 12.28 9.46
N PHE A 180 -5.60 12.01 8.63
CA PHE A 180 -5.58 10.87 7.71
C PHE A 180 -5.18 11.35 6.31
N VAL A 181 -4.18 10.71 5.70
CA VAL A 181 -3.62 11.12 4.40
C VAL A 181 -3.67 9.97 3.40
N LEU A 182 -4.39 10.16 2.32
CA LEU A 182 -4.35 9.30 1.16
C LEU A 182 -3.22 9.74 0.23
N VAL A 183 -2.38 8.80 -0.22
CA VAL A 183 -1.36 9.03 -1.25
C VAL A 183 -1.82 8.40 -2.56
N ARG A 184 -2.00 9.25 -3.57
CA ARG A 184 -2.56 8.84 -4.87
C ARG A 184 -1.53 8.06 -5.69
N GLY A 185 -1.97 6.92 -6.19
CA GLY A 185 -1.22 6.03 -7.07
C GLY A 185 -0.16 5.20 -6.37
N ALA A 186 -0.12 5.20 -5.04
CA ALA A 186 0.81 4.39 -4.25
C ALA A 186 0.13 3.11 -3.76
N GLY A 187 0.89 2.03 -3.62
CA GLY A 187 0.53 0.82 -2.91
C GLY A 187 0.96 0.84 -1.45
N HIS A 188 1.28 -0.32 -0.91
CA HIS A 188 1.62 -0.56 0.50
C HIS A 188 2.93 0.14 0.88
N MET A 189 3.92 0.06 -0.02
CA MET A 189 5.23 0.68 0.15
C MET A 189 5.24 2.08 -0.47
N VAL A 190 4.50 3.01 0.13
CA VAL A 190 4.31 4.38 -0.41
C VAL A 190 5.61 5.05 -0.88
N PRO A 191 6.72 5.04 -0.13
CA PRO A 191 7.97 5.65 -0.59
C PRO A 191 8.63 4.96 -1.79
N HIS A 192 8.37 3.67 -1.98
CA HIS A 192 8.84 2.93 -3.16
C HIS A 192 8.02 3.33 -4.39
N ASP A 193 6.68 3.34 -4.26
CA ASP A 193 5.78 3.55 -5.40
C ASP A 193 5.70 5.02 -5.84
N LYS A 194 5.80 5.93 -4.87
CA LYS A 194 5.67 7.38 -5.07
C LYS A 194 6.73 8.15 -4.25
N PRO A 195 8.02 8.09 -4.63
CA PRO A 195 9.11 8.65 -3.84
C PRO A 195 9.00 10.17 -3.64
N GLU A 196 8.62 10.92 -4.67
CA GLU A 196 8.46 12.37 -4.57
C GLU A 196 7.28 12.77 -3.65
N PRO A 197 6.04 12.25 -3.85
CA PRO A 197 4.96 12.43 -2.88
C PRO A 197 5.32 11.99 -1.46
N ALA A 198 6.01 10.86 -1.29
CA ALA A 198 6.41 10.37 0.02
C ALA A 198 7.40 11.29 0.73
N LEU A 199 8.37 11.86 0.01
CA LEU A 199 9.28 12.85 0.56
C LEU A 199 8.54 14.12 0.97
N GLN A 200 7.60 14.59 0.14
CA GLN A 200 6.80 15.76 0.49
C GLN A 200 5.90 15.48 1.71
N LEU A 201 5.30 14.31 1.79
CA LEU A 201 4.55 13.85 2.95
C LEU A 201 5.44 13.86 4.22
N LEU A 202 6.66 13.34 4.14
CA LEU A 202 7.60 13.37 5.27
C LEU A 202 7.90 14.79 5.71
N LYS A 203 8.19 15.71 4.78
CA LYS A 203 8.40 17.14 5.07
C LYS A 203 7.18 17.76 5.77
N ASN A 204 5.97 17.40 5.33
CA ASN A 204 4.74 17.84 5.99
C ASN A 204 4.64 17.27 7.42
N ILE A 205 4.98 16.00 7.63
CA ILE A 205 4.93 15.33 8.95
C ILE A 205 5.91 15.99 9.93
N VAL A 206 7.16 16.22 9.54
CA VAL A 206 8.19 16.78 10.42
C VAL A 206 8.12 18.31 10.56
N GLY A 207 7.17 18.96 9.89
CA GLY A 207 6.90 20.40 10.04
C GLY A 207 7.79 21.32 9.21
N ILE A 208 8.49 20.81 8.21
CA ILE A 208 9.22 21.64 7.22
C ILE A 208 8.22 22.38 6.33
N THR A 209 7.13 21.72 5.97
CA THR A 209 6.01 22.25 5.21
C THR A 209 4.69 21.85 5.87
N GLN A 210 3.57 22.37 5.37
CA GLN A 210 2.23 21.97 5.81
C GLN A 210 1.44 21.43 4.62
N PHE A 211 0.38 20.69 4.93
CA PHE A 211 -0.57 20.21 3.92
C PHE A 211 -1.34 21.37 3.31
#